data_AF-A0A8J4PNU8-F1
#
_entry.id   AF-A0A8J4PNU8-F1
#
_cell.length_a   1.000
_cell.length_b   1.000
_cell.length_c   1.000
_cell.angle_alpha   90.00
_cell.angle_beta   90.00
_cell.angle_gamma   90.00
#
_symmetry.space_group_name_H-M   'P 1'
#
loop_
_entity.id
_entity.type
_entity.pdbx_description
1 polymer ?
#
loop_
_entity_poly.entity_id
_entity_poly.type
_entity_poly.pdbx_seq_one_letter_code
_entity_poly.pdbx_strand_id
1 'polypeptide(L)'
;MDQQERDYKLMMQKKAQVTFNSIGIAFIHKVIPRDLAIECLSYIFGENQALRHMEIMEQIDNTKIPPLPPQFDVEINVFQQCRDLKQLWDNYRFQRLEFQEIYKSQ
;
A
#
# COMPACT_ATOMS: atom_id res chain seq x y z
N MET A 1 22.30 11.95 -9.03
CA MET A 1 20.97 11.96 -8.37
C MET A 1 20.00 10.94 -8.97
N ASP A 2 20.10 10.57 -10.25
CA ASP A 2 19.06 9.75 -10.92
C ASP A 2 18.92 8.28 -10.54
N GLN A 3 20.01 7.53 -10.28
CA GLN A 3 19.89 6.08 -10.09
C GLN A 3 19.27 5.72 -8.73
N GLN A 4 19.70 6.39 -7.67
CA GLN A 4 19.20 6.16 -6.31
C GLN A 4 17.71 6.51 -6.17
N GLU A 5 17.24 7.58 -6.81
CA GLU A 5 15.82 7.94 -6.79
C GLU A 5 14.97 6.92 -7.57
N ARG A 6 15.46 6.43 -8.71
CA ARG A 6 14.78 5.37 -9.48
C ARG A 6 14.66 4.09 -8.66
N ASP A 7 15.74 3.66 -8.03
CA ASP A 7 15.76 2.43 -7.22
C ASP A 7 14.82 2.56 -6.00
N TYR A 8 14.77 3.73 -5.38
CA TYR A 8 13.85 4.01 -4.28
C TYR A 8 12.38 3.97 -4.73
N LYS A 9 12.04 4.59 -5.87
CA LYS A 9 10.68 4.54 -6.44
C LYS A 9 10.26 3.10 -6.78
N LEU A 10 11.16 2.31 -7.38
CA LEU A 10 10.90 0.90 -7.68
C LEU A 10 10.67 0.08 -6.40
N MET A 11 11.46 0.31 -5.36
CA MET A 11 11.25 -0.33 -4.06
C MET A 11 9.88 0.03 -3.47
N MET A 12 9.48 1.30 -3.51
CA MET A 12 8.16 1.74 -3.02
C MET A 12 7.02 1.11 -3.81
N GLN A 13 7.12 1.06 -5.15
CA GLN A 13 6.12 0.41 -6.00
C GLN A 13 5.98 -1.08 -5.68
N LYS A 14 7.10 -1.78 -5.50
CA LYS A 14 7.09 -3.20 -5.10
C LYS A 14 6.41 -3.39 -3.75
N LYS A 15 6.74 -2.58 -2.74
CA LYS A 15 6.09 -2.64 -1.42
C LYS A 15 4.59 -2.35 -1.53
N ALA A 16 4.18 -1.31 -2.27
CA ALA A 16 2.78 -0.99 -2.49
C ALA A 16 2.00 -2.15 -3.14
N GLN A 17 2.59 -2.82 -4.13
CA GLN A 17 1.97 -3.98 -4.76
C GLN A 17 1.81 -5.15 -3.77
N VAL A 18 2.83 -5.44 -2.97
CA VAL A 18 2.79 -6.53 -1.98
C VAL A 18 1.73 -6.24 -0.90
N THR A 19 1.67 -5.00 -0.41
CA THR A 19 0.67 -4.59 0.58
C THR A 19 -0.75 -4.63 0.01
N PHE A 20 -0.95 -4.13 -1.21
CA PHE A 20 -2.22 -4.22 -1.92
C PHE A 20 -2.69 -5.68 -2.07
N ASN A 21 -1.80 -6.58 -2.51
CA ASN A 21 -2.12 -8.00 -2.65
C ASN A 21 -2.48 -8.64 -1.30
N SER A 22 -1.78 -8.27 -0.23
CA SER A 22 -2.04 -8.80 1.12
C SER A 22 -3.40 -8.34 1.65
N ILE A 23 -3.76 -7.06 1.44
CA ILE A 23 -5.10 -6.54 1.74
C ILE A 23 -6.16 -7.30 0.92
N GLY A 24 -5.94 -7.47 -0.38
CA GLY A 24 -6.87 -8.17 -1.27
C GLY A 24 -7.11 -9.62 -0.83
N ILE A 25 -6.04 -10.38 -0.55
CA ILE A 25 -6.14 -11.75 -0.03
C ILE A 25 -6.91 -11.77 1.30
N ALA A 26 -6.57 -10.89 2.24
CA ALA A 26 -7.24 -10.85 3.55
C ALA A 26 -8.75 -10.52 3.42
N PHE A 27 -9.10 -9.57 2.56
CA PHE A 27 -10.49 -9.19 2.30
C PHE A 27 -11.27 -10.33 1.64
N ILE A 28 -10.73 -10.88 0.55
CA ILE A 28 -11.39 -11.91 -0.25
C ILE A 28 -11.63 -13.19 0.58
N HIS A 29 -10.67 -13.57 1.42
CA HIS A 29 -10.80 -14.69 2.35
C HIS A 29 -11.60 -14.35 3.61
N LYS A 30 -12.21 -13.16 3.68
CA LYS A 30 -13.04 -12.66 4.79
C LYS A 30 -12.32 -12.60 6.14
N VAL A 31 -11.00 -12.46 6.10
CA VAL A 31 -10.15 -12.33 7.29
C VAL A 31 -10.25 -10.91 7.87
N ILE A 32 -10.43 -9.91 7.00
CA ILE A 32 -10.75 -8.53 7.40
C ILE A 32 -12.06 -8.08 6.75
N PRO A 33 -12.85 -7.23 7.43
CA PRO A 33 -14.04 -6.64 6.85
C PRO A 33 -13.71 -5.58 5.79
N ARG A 34 -14.68 -5.29 4.94
CA ARG A 34 -14.58 -4.28 3.87
C ARG A 34 -14.10 -2.91 4.39
N ASP A 35 -14.68 -2.43 5.47
CA ASP A 35 -14.35 -1.09 6.00
C ASP A 35 -12.88 -0.98 6.40
N LEU A 36 -12.33 -2.06 6.97
CA LEU A 36 -10.92 -2.12 7.35
C LEU A 36 -9.99 -2.23 6.14
N ALA A 37 -10.42 -2.94 5.09
CA ALA A 37 -9.69 -2.96 3.81
C ALA A 37 -9.65 -1.56 3.17
N ILE A 38 -10.78 -0.82 3.19
CA ILE A 38 -10.85 0.57 2.70
C ILE A 38 -9.94 1.47 3.52
N GLU A 39 -9.94 1.35 4.84
CA GLU A 39 -9.07 2.14 5.71
C GLU A 39 -7.59 1.90 5.38
N CYS A 40 -7.19 0.63 5.27
CA CYS A 40 -5.82 0.25 4.87
C CYS A 40 -5.44 0.81 3.49
N LEU A 41 -6.34 0.71 2.51
CA LEU A 41 -6.12 1.27 1.17
C LEU A 41 -6.05 2.82 1.20
N SER A 42 -6.85 3.46 2.05
CA SER A 42 -6.89 4.92 2.21
C SER A 42 -5.58 5.44 2.79
N TYR A 43 -4.98 4.72 3.73
CA TYR A 43 -3.66 5.04 4.25
C TYR A 43 -2.58 5.06 3.16
N ILE A 44 -2.68 4.21 2.14
CA ILE A 44 -1.64 4.05 1.12
C ILE A 44 -1.88 4.96 -0.09
N PHE A 45 -3.13 5.03 -0.57
CA PHE A 45 -3.48 5.63 -1.85
C PHE A 45 -4.36 6.87 -1.73
N GLY A 46 -4.84 7.19 -0.53
CA GLY A 46 -5.83 8.22 -0.27
C GLY A 46 -7.26 7.73 -0.49
N GLU A 47 -8.23 8.39 0.16
CA GLU A 47 -9.64 7.97 0.25
C GLU A 47 -10.29 7.72 -1.12
N ASN A 48 -10.11 8.64 -2.07
CA ASN A 48 -10.71 8.54 -3.41
C ASN A 48 -10.22 7.30 -4.18
N GLN A 49 -8.95 6.94 -4.02
CA GLN A 49 -8.37 5.78 -4.70
C GLN A 49 -8.67 4.49 -3.96
N ALA A 50 -8.83 4.54 -2.64
CA ALA A 50 -9.18 3.39 -1.83
C ALA A 50 -10.50 2.77 -2.26
N LEU A 51 -11.53 3.59 -2.50
CA LEU A 51 -12.83 3.10 -2.97
C LEU A 51 -12.74 2.42 -4.33
N ARG A 52 -12.00 3.01 -5.28
CA ARG A 52 -11.78 2.39 -6.60
C ARG A 52 -11.04 1.06 -6.49
N HIS A 53 -10.03 0.99 -5.64
CA HIS A 53 -9.30 -0.23 -5.39
C HIS A 53 -10.17 -1.31 -4.73
N MET A 54 -11.05 -0.91 -3.80
CA MET A 54 -12.03 -1.79 -3.18
C MET A 54 -13.00 -2.38 -4.21
N GLU A 55 -13.55 -1.55 -5.09
CA GLU A 55 -14.44 -2.00 -6.18
C GLU A 55 -13.75 -3.02 -7.10
N ILE A 56 -12.47 -2.81 -7.42
CA ILE A 56 -11.68 -3.78 -8.20
C ILE A 56 -11.55 -5.10 -7.45
N MET A 57 -11.29 -5.08 -6.13
CA MET A 57 -11.18 -6.30 -5.32
C MET A 57 -12.50 -7.06 -5.23
N GLU A 58 -13.62 -6.36 -5.12
CA GLU A 58 -14.98 -6.94 -5.07
C GLU A 58 -15.38 -7.64 -6.38
N GLN A 59 -14.78 -7.25 -7.50
CA GLN A 59 -15.02 -7.84 -8.82
C GLN A 59 -14.14 -9.05 -9.12
N ILE A 60 -13.20 -9.41 -8.24
CA ILE A 60 -12.33 -10.56 -8.45
C ILE A 60 -13.17 -11.83 -8.40
N ASP A 61 -13.13 -12.59 -9.48
CA ASP A 61 -13.80 -13.89 -9.59
C ASP A 61 -13.24 -14.87 -8.55
N ASN A 62 -14.16 -15.36 -7.71
CA ASN A 62 -13.80 -16.22 -6.59
C ASN A 62 -13.17 -17.57 -7.02
N THR A 63 -13.29 -17.94 -8.30
CA THR A 63 -12.72 -19.18 -8.84
C THR A 63 -11.22 -19.12 -9.11
N LYS A 64 -10.61 -17.92 -9.08
CA LYS A 64 -9.18 -17.69 -9.39
C LYS A 64 -8.36 -17.23 -8.19
N ILE A 65 -8.94 -17.26 -6.99
CA ILE A 65 -8.27 -16.77 -5.78
C ILE A 65 -7.30 -17.86 -5.29
N PRO A 66 -6.01 -17.55 -5.08
CA PRO A 66 -5.11 -18.47 -4.42
C PRO A 66 -5.56 -18.74 -2.98
N PRO A 67 -5.35 -19.95 -2.44
CA PRO A 67 -5.67 -20.24 -1.04
C PRO A 67 -4.91 -19.29 -0.11
N LEU A 68 -5.51 -18.97 1.03
CA LEU A 68 -4.84 -18.21 2.08
C LEU A 68 -3.61 -19.00 2.54
N PRO A 69 -2.39 -18.40 2.56
CA PRO A 69 -1.22 -19.08 3.06
C PRO A 69 -1.42 -19.53 4.51
N PRO A 70 -1.00 -20.76 4.91
CA PRO A 70 -1.17 -21.25 6.28
C PRO A 70 -0.54 -20.34 7.36
N GLN A 71 0.54 -19.64 6.98
CA GLN A 71 1.27 -18.70 7.81
C GLN A 71 0.82 -17.24 7.65
N PHE A 72 -0.33 -16.99 7.03
CA PHE A 72 -0.84 -15.63 6.85
C PHE A 72 -1.29 -15.06 8.19
N ASP A 73 -0.62 -13.98 8.60
CA ASP A 73 -0.91 -13.23 9.81
C ASP A 73 -1.38 -11.83 9.42
N VAL A 74 -2.60 -11.45 9.82
CA VAL A 74 -3.18 -10.15 9.44
C VAL A 74 -2.36 -8.99 9.99
N GLU A 75 -1.85 -9.10 11.22
CA GLU A 75 -1.08 -8.04 11.84
C GLU A 75 0.21 -7.80 11.06
N ILE A 76 0.90 -8.87 10.65
CA ILE A 76 2.17 -8.77 9.93
C ILE A 76 1.96 -8.47 8.45
N ASN A 77 1.06 -9.20 7.78
CA ASN A 77 0.89 -9.14 6.33
C ASN A 77 0.04 -7.96 5.87
N VAL A 78 -0.84 -7.43 6.72
CA VAL A 78 -1.70 -6.30 6.37
C VAL A 78 -1.30 -5.06 7.16
N PHE A 79 -1.49 -5.04 8.48
CA PHE A 79 -1.40 -3.79 9.24
C PHE A 79 0.02 -3.25 9.35
N GLN A 80 1.01 -4.10 9.65
CA GLN A 80 2.40 -3.68 9.70
C GLN A 80 2.88 -3.18 8.33
N GLN A 81 2.53 -3.87 7.25
CA GLN A 81 2.90 -3.44 5.90
C GLN A 81 2.27 -2.10 5.52
N CYS A 82 1.01 -1.85 5.90
CA CYS A 82 0.37 -0.55 5.69
C CYS A 82 1.10 0.57 6.43
N ARG A 83 1.46 0.34 7.71
CA ARG A 83 2.22 1.30 8.52
C ARG A 83 3.60 1.59 7.92
N ASP A 84 4.35 0.54 7.55
CA ASP A 84 5.68 0.68 6.96
C ASP A 84 5.64 1.46 5.65
N LEU A 85 4.66 1.18 4.80
CA LEU A 85 4.51 1.86 3.52
C LEU A 85 4.10 3.33 3.70
N LYS A 86 3.21 3.62 4.67
CA LYS A 86 2.86 4.99 5.02
C LYS A 86 4.07 5.79 5.49
N GLN A 87 4.87 5.20 6.38
CA GLN A 87 6.08 5.84 6.87
C GLN A 87 7.08 6.11 5.74
N LEU A 88 7.24 5.18 4.79
CA LEU A 88 8.07 5.40 3.61
C LEU A 88 7.56 6.57 2.74
N TRP A 89 6.25 6.65 2.51
CA TRP A 89 5.65 7.78 1.79
C TRP A 89 5.86 9.12 2.49
N ASP A 90 5.69 9.16 3.81
CA ASP A 90 5.89 10.37 4.60
C ASP A 90 7.34 10.83 4.56
N ASN A 91 8.29 9.89 4.72
CA ASN A 91 9.71 10.18 4.61
C ASN A 91 10.08 10.71 3.22
N TYR A 92 9.56 10.11 2.15
CA TYR A 92 9.79 10.57 0.78
C TYR A 92 9.22 11.98 0.54
N ARG A 93 8.02 12.25 1.04
CA ARG A 93 7.37 13.56 0.93
C ARG A 93 8.19 14.62 1.67
N PHE A 94 8.63 14.33 2.89
CA PHE A 94 9.43 15.23 3.70
C PHE A 94 10.75 15.58 3.00
N GLN A 95 11.51 14.57 2.54
CA GLN A 95 12.75 14.79 1.79
C GLN A 95 12.53 15.68 0.56
N ARG A 96 11.46 15.46 -0.22
CA ARG A 96 11.16 16.33 -1.37
C ARG A 96 10.85 17.76 -0.98
N LEU A 97 10.17 17.99 0.14
CA LEU A 97 9.86 19.34 0.63
C LEU A 97 11.12 20.08 1.07
N GLU A 98 12.00 19.43 1.84
CA GLU A 98 13.30 20.00 2.23
C GLU A 98 14.13 20.40 1.00
N PHE A 99 14.20 19.54 -0.02
CA PHE A 99 14.89 19.89 -1.27
C PHE A 99 14.25 21.10 -1.97
N GLN A 100 12.92 21.21 -2.00
CA GLN A 100 12.24 22.34 -2.62
C GLN A 100 12.46 23.67 -1.87
N GLU A 101 12.55 23.64 -0.55
CA GLU A 101 12.82 24.84 0.25
C GLU A 101 14.26 25.33 0.06
N ILE A 102 15.23 24.42 0.05
CA ILE A 102 16.64 24.77 -0.24
C ILE A 102 16.77 25.45 -1.60
N TYR A 103 16.12 24.91 -2.64
CA TYR A 103 16.16 25.49 -3.99
C TYR A 103 15.39 26.82 -4.12
N LYS A 104 14.40 27.10 -3.27
CA LYS A 104 13.70 28.40 -3.24
C LYS A 104 14.44 29.47 -2.45
N SER A 105 15.37 29.07 -1.58
CA SER A 105 16.19 29.95 -0.76
C SER A 105 17.52 30.39 -1.42
N GLN A 106 17.74 29.95 -2.67
CA GLN A 106 18.84 30.38 -3.55
C GLN A 106 18.30 31.32 -4.64
#